data_AF-A0A0A7PDX7-F1
#
_entry.id   AF-A0A0A7PDX7-F1
#
_cell.length_a   1.000
_cell.length_b   1.000
_cell.length_c   1.000
_cell.angle_alpha   90.00
_cell.angle_beta   90.00
_cell.angle_gamma   90.00
#
_symmetry.space_group_name_H-M   'P 1'
#
loop_
_entity.id
_entity.type
_entity.pdbx_description
1 polymer ?
#
loop_
_entity_poly.entity_id
_entity_poly.type
_entity_poly.pdbx_seq_one_letter_code
_entity_poly.pdbx_strand_id
1 'polypeptide(L)'
;MSGDERALWLSAAWAEVRDIPARPFVDACTTARRIVEHPAKLVPTIVRESQEVADIFRRRLAREEAAWANRSAPRLARPDDRRRPDESAEVGSMMSELIEKLKGQADDLP
;
A
#
# COMPACT_ATOMS: atom_id res chain seq x y z
N MET A 1 -33.74 -20.76 -4.60
CA MET A 1 -33.38 -19.85 -3.51
C MET A 1 -34.64 -19.11 -3.11
N SER A 2 -35.08 -19.29 -1.87
CA SER A 2 -36.22 -18.57 -1.30
C SER A 2 -35.90 -17.07 -1.13
N GLY A 3 -36.92 -16.25 -0.85
CA GLY A 3 -36.72 -14.81 -0.60
C GLY A 3 -35.76 -14.53 0.56
N ASP A 4 -35.89 -15.30 1.64
CA ASP A 4 -35.06 -15.14 2.85
C ASP A 4 -33.62 -15.61 2.62
N GLU A 5 -33.44 -16.72 1.92
CA GLU A 5 -32.10 -17.19 1.51
C GLU A 5 -31.40 -16.16 0.63
N ARG A 6 -32.16 -15.51 -0.27
CA ARG A 6 -31.63 -14.45 -1.14
C ARG A 6 -31.22 -13.21 -0.34
N ALA A 7 -32.05 -12.79 0.61
CA ALA A 7 -31.73 -11.64 1.46
C ALA A 7 -30.47 -11.90 2.30
N LEU A 8 -30.36 -13.10 2.87
CA LEU A 8 -29.20 -13.50 3.66
C LEU A 8 -27.93 -13.53 2.80
N TRP A 9 -28.01 -14.11 1.60
CA TRP A 9 -26.90 -14.11 0.65
C TRP A 9 -26.47 -12.70 0.23
N LEU A 10 -27.42 -11.81 -0.06
CA LEU A 10 -27.12 -10.42 -0.42
C LEU A 10 -26.48 -9.65 0.72
N SER A 11 -26.91 -9.89 1.97
CA SER A 11 -26.31 -9.25 3.14
C SER A 11 -24.86 -9.67 3.34
N ALA A 12 -24.57 -10.96 3.18
CA ALA A 12 -23.21 -11.50 3.26
C ALA A 12 -22.35 -10.96 2.11
N ALA A 13 -22.87 -10.98 0.88
CA ALA A 13 -22.19 -10.43 -0.28
C ALA A 13 -21.85 -8.94 -0.11
N TRP A 14 -22.78 -8.15 0.46
CA TRP A 14 -22.55 -6.74 0.73
C TRP A 14 -21.44 -6.52 1.77
N ALA A 15 -21.39 -7.32 2.83
CA ALA A 15 -20.37 -7.22 3.87
C ALA A 15 -18.95 -7.36 3.30
N GLU A 16 -18.76 -8.18 2.26
CA GLU A 16 -17.47 -8.41 1.61
C GLU A 16 -17.02 -7.26 0.69
N VAL A 17 -17.97 -6.54 0.09
CA VAL A 17 -17.67 -5.56 -0.98
C VAL A 17 -17.87 -4.10 -0.57
N ARG A 18 -18.51 -3.83 0.57
CA ARG A 18 -18.86 -2.47 1.03
C ARG A 18 -17.67 -1.52 1.18
N ASP A 19 -16.48 -2.06 1.47
CA ASP A 19 -15.26 -1.28 1.72
C ASP A 19 -14.45 -1.04 0.44
N ILE A 20 -14.90 -1.56 -0.71
CA ILE A 20 -14.27 -1.35 -2.00
C ILE A 20 -14.68 0.04 -2.51
N PRO A 21 -13.73 0.92 -2.89
CA PRO A 21 -14.08 2.21 -3.48
C PRO A 21 -14.90 2.05 -4.77
N ALA A 22 -15.83 2.98 -5.00
CA ALA A 22 -16.85 2.85 -6.04
C ALA A 22 -16.30 2.56 -7.45
N ARG A 23 -15.19 3.21 -7.84
CA ARG A 23 -14.59 3.01 -9.16
C ARG A 23 -13.97 1.61 -9.33
N PRO A 24 -13.03 1.17 -8.47
CA PRO A 24 -12.55 -0.22 -8.45
C PRO A 24 -13.69 -1.25 -8.43
N PHE A 25 -14.76 -0.98 -7.68
CA PHE A 25 -15.91 -1.88 -7.59
C PHE A 25 -16.66 -2.03 -8.93
N VAL A 26 -16.90 -0.93 -9.64
CA VAL A 26 -17.59 -0.96 -10.95
C VAL A 26 -16.75 -1.67 -12.01
N ASP A 27 -15.44 -1.42 -12.02
CA ASP A 27 -14.51 -2.06 -12.95
C ASP A 27 -14.45 -3.58 -12.68
N ALA A 28 -14.32 -3.97 -11.41
CA ALA A 28 -14.35 -5.37 -11.00
C ALA A 28 -15.69 -6.06 -11.32
N CYS A 29 -16.83 -5.39 -11.11
CA CYS A 29 -18.14 -5.88 -11.53
C CYS A 29 -18.19 -6.14 -13.05
N THR A 30 -17.64 -5.22 -13.85
CA THR A 30 -17.61 -5.35 -15.32
C THR A 30 -16.80 -6.56 -15.75
N THR A 31 -15.63 -6.77 -15.14
CA THR A 31 -14.79 -7.94 -15.38
C THR A 31 -15.48 -9.23 -14.94
N ALA A 32 -16.03 -9.26 -13.72
CA ALA A 32 -16.72 -10.42 -13.17
C ALA A 32 -17.87 -10.88 -14.07
N ARG A 33 -18.68 -9.95 -14.62
CA ARG A 33 -19.77 -10.29 -15.57
C ARG A 33 -19.28 -10.98 -16.85
N ARG A 34 -18.02 -10.82 -17.24
CA ARG A 34 -17.46 -11.43 -18.45
C ARG A 34 -16.91 -12.84 -18.21
N ILE A 35 -16.41 -13.12 -17.01
CA ILE A 35 -15.61 -14.32 -16.74
C ILE A 35 -16.26 -15.28 -15.73
N VAL A 36 -17.27 -14.83 -14.97
CA VAL A 36 -17.90 -15.64 -13.93
C VAL A 36 -19.00 -16.50 -14.55
N GLU A 37 -18.77 -17.81 -14.54
CA GLU A 37 -19.74 -18.81 -15.02
C GLU A 37 -20.71 -19.29 -13.94
N HIS A 38 -20.35 -19.10 -12.66
CA HIS A 38 -21.14 -19.58 -11.53
C HIS A 38 -21.36 -18.49 -10.47
N PRO A 39 -22.59 -18.26 -9.99
CA PRO A 39 -22.92 -17.14 -9.09
C PRO A 39 -22.11 -17.15 -7.78
N ALA A 40 -21.76 -18.32 -7.26
CA ALA A 40 -20.92 -18.43 -6.06
C ALA A 40 -19.50 -17.84 -6.22
N LYS A 41 -19.01 -17.69 -7.46
CA LYS A 41 -17.69 -17.10 -7.74
C LYS A 41 -17.75 -15.57 -7.93
N LEU A 42 -18.94 -14.97 -7.95
CA LEU A 42 -19.13 -13.56 -8.29
C LEU A 42 -18.42 -12.65 -7.28
N VAL A 43 -18.75 -12.78 -6.00
CA VAL A 43 -18.19 -11.95 -4.93
C VAL A 43 -16.67 -12.15 -4.80
N PRO A 44 -16.13 -13.39 -4.72
CA PRO A 44 -14.68 -13.59 -4.69
C PRO A 44 -13.95 -12.98 -5.90
N THR A 45 -14.55 -13.02 -7.08
CA THR A 45 -13.97 -12.41 -8.29
C THR A 45 -13.96 -10.88 -8.18
N ILE A 46 -15.05 -10.27 -7.73
CA ILE A 46 -15.11 -8.81 -7.52
C ILE A 46 -14.04 -8.36 -6.53
N VAL A 47 -13.90 -9.07 -5.40
CA VAL A 47 -12.87 -8.77 -4.40
C VAL A 47 -11.48 -8.86 -5.03
N ARG A 48 -11.15 -9.97 -5.70
CA ARG A 48 -9.86 -10.19 -6.34
C ARG A 48 -9.52 -9.12 -7.39
N GLU A 49 -10.46 -8.80 -8.28
CA GLU A 49 -10.23 -7.84 -9.37
C GLU A 49 -10.15 -6.38 -8.88
N SER A 50 -10.74 -6.08 -7.72
CA SER A 50 -10.72 -4.72 -7.16
C SER A 50 -9.51 -4.42 -6.27
N GLN A 51 -8.81 -5.45 -5.77
CA GLN A 51 -7.80 -5.32 -4.70
C GLN A 51 -6.70 -4.31 -5.02
N GLU A 52 -6.06 -4.42 -6.18
CA GLU A 52 -4.91 -3.58 -6.54
C GLU A 52 -5.29 -2.10 -6.58
N VAL A 53 -6.38 -1.76 -7.28
CA VAL A 53 -6.82 -0.37 -7.40
C VAL A 53 -7.38 0.13 -6.07
N ALA A 54 -8.10 -0.70 -5.31
CA ALA A 54 -8.58 -0.34 -3.98
C ALA A 54 -7.44 -0.04 -3.00
N ASP A 55 -6.33 -0.79 -3.07
CA ASP A 55 -5.12 -0.52 -2.27
C ASP A 55 -4.50 0.84 -2.61
N ILE A 56 -4.43 1.20 -3.89
CA ILE A 56 -3.93 2.50 -4.33
C ILE A 56 -4.78 3.63 -3.75
N PHE A 57 -6.11 3.50 -3.81
CA PHE A 57 -7.05 4.48 -3.26
C PHE A 57 -6.90 4.60 -1.75
N ARG A 58 -6.80 3.48 -1.02
CA ARG A 58 -6.60 3.48 0.44
C ARG A 58 -5.28 4.13 0.84
N ARG A 59 -4.18 3.82 0.14
CA ARG A 59 -2.88 4.47 0.38
C ARG A 59 -2.93 5.97 0.11
N ARG A 60 -3.64 6.39 -0.94
CA ARG A 60 -3.82 7.80 -1.26
C ARG A 60 -4.61 8.52 -0.18
N LEU A 61 -5.73 7.95 0.26
CA LEU A 61 -6.54 8.51 1.34
C LEU A 61 -5.70 8.68 2.62
N ALA A 62 -4.98 7.65 3.05
CA ALA A 62 -4.12 7.71 4.22
C ALA A 62 -3.05 8.82 4.12
N ARG A 63 -2.46 9.02 2.94
CA ARG A 63 -1.52 10.13 2.69
C ARG A 63 -2.19 11.49 2.78
N GLU A 64 -3.38 11.64 2.22
CA GLU A 64 -4.13 12.89 2.25
C GLU A 64 -4.60 13.23 3.68
N GLU A 65 -5.05 12.22 4.45
CA GLU A 65 -5.39 12.35 5.87
C GLU A 65 -4.17 12.75 6.71
N ALA A 66 -3.01 12.10 6.49
CA ALA A 66 -1.77 12.46 7.15
C ALA A 66 -1.33 13.89 6.79
N ALA A 67 -1.44 14.27 5.51
CA ALA A 67 -1.12 15.62 5.06
C ALA A 67 -2.07 16.66 5.68
N TRP A 68 -3.37 16.34 5.79
CA TRP A 68 -4.36 17.18 6.45
C TRP A 68 -4.05 17.38 7.93
N ALA A 69 -3.80 16.30 8.66
CA ALA A 69 -3.44 16.34 10.07
C ALA A 69 -2.15 17.16 10.31
N ASN A 70 -1.17 17.03 9.42
CA ASN A 70 0.11 17.74 9.51
C ASN A 70 0.05 19.22 9.08
N ARG A 71 -1.07 19.74 8.57
CA ARG A 71 -1.16 21.16 8.13
C ARG A 71 -0.88 22.16 9.24
N SER A 72 -1.23 21.82 10.48
CA SER A 72 -1.04 22.66 11.66
C SER A 72 0.09 22.18 12.56
N ALA A 73 0.78 21.10 12.19
CA ALA A 73 1.88 20.56 12.98
C ALA A 73 3.09 21.52 12.96
N PRO A 74 3.75 21.76 14.11
CA PRO A 74 4.99 22.50 14.15
C PRO A 74 6.01 21.83 13.22
N ARG A 75 6.55 22.60 12.27
CA ARG A 75 7.63 22.10 11.41
C ARG A 75 8.83 21.81 12.31
N LEU A 76 9.34 20.58 12.27
CA LEU A 76 10.62 20.27 12.88
C LEU A 76 11.65 21.22 12.28
N ALA A 77 12.49 21.81 13.14
CA ALA A 77 13.59 22.64 12.68
C ALA A 77 14.40 21.82 11.67
N ARG A 78 14.58 22.36 10.47
CA ARG A 78 15.52 21.80 9.51
C ARG A 78 16.86 21.72 10.24
N PRO A 79 17.55 20.56 10.26
CA PRO A 79 18.91 20.52 10.78
C PRO A 79 19.69 21.64 10.10
N ASP A 80 20.33 22.50 10.90
CA ASP A 80 21.13 23.59 10.36
C ASP A 80 22.18 22.93 9.45
N ASP A 81 22.11 23.17 8.13
CA ASP A 81 23.03 22.59 7.12
C ASP A 81 24.48 23.12 7.30
N ARG A 82 24.77 23.77 8.44
CA ARG A 82 26.12 24.05 8.95
C ARG A 82 26.81 22.78 9.45
N ARG A 83 26.69 21.67 8.72
CA ARG A 83 27.74 20.65 8.78
C ARG A 83 29.02 21.35 8.42
N ARG A 84 29.94 21.43 9.38
CA ARG A 84 31.29 21.86 9.08
C ARG A 84 31.85 20.90 8.01
N PRO A 85 32.62 21.39 7.02
CA PRO A 85 33.14 20.56 5.95
C PRO A 85 33.95 19.35 6.44
N ASP A 86 34.51 19.41 7.66
CA ASP A 86 35.30 18.36 8.30
C ASP A 86 34.45 17.12 8.66
N GLU A 87 33.29 17.29 9.29
CA GLU A 87 32.41 16.20 9.74
C GLU A 87 31.88 15.37 8.57
N SER A 88 31.64 16.00 7.41
CA SER A 88 31.15 15.29 6.21
C SER A 88 32.25 14.46 5.56
N ALA A 89 33.50 14.94 5.61
CA ALA A 89 34.66 14.23 5.08
C ALA A 89 35.04 13.04 5.97
N GLU A 90 34.98 13.21 7.29
CA GLU A 90 35.22 12.12 8.26
C GLU A 90 34.18 11.00 8.15
N VAL A 91 32.90 11.34 8.06
CA VAL A 91 31.82 10.36 7.85
C VAL A 91 31.96 9.66 6.50
N GLY A 92 32.39 10.38 5.45
CA GLY A 92 32.71 9.80 4.15
C GLY A 92 33.84 8.78 4.24
N SER A 93 34.92 9.12 4.95
CA SER A 93 36.07 8.22 5.17
C SER A 93 35.66 6.96 5.94
N MET A 94 34.92 7.12 7.04
CA MET A 94 34.42 5.98 7.83
C MET A 94 33.50 5.06 7.02
N MET A 95 32.62 5.62 6.18
CA MET A 95 31.75 4.83 5.30
C MET A 95 32.55 4.06 4.25
N SER A 96 33.57 4.69 3.65
CA SER A 96 34.45 4.05 2.68
C SER A 96 35.24 2.89 3.30
N GLU A 97 35.80 3.08 4.49
CA GLU A 97 36.50 2.02 5.24
C GLU A 97 35.56 0.87 5.61
N LEU A 98 34.31 1.17 5.99
CA LEU A 98 33.31 0.15 6.30
C LEU A 98 32.96 -0.70 5.06
N ILE A 99 32.81 -0.05 3.91
CA ILE A 99 32.53 -0.72 2.63
C ILE A 99 33.71 -1.59 2.19
N GLU A 100 34.94 -1.12 2.36
CA GLU A 100 36.14 -1.85 2.00
C GLU A 100 36.33 -3.09 2.90
N LYS A 101 36.08 -2.96 4.20
CA LYS A 101 36.10 -4.07 5.15
C LYS A 101 35.02 -5.12 4.85
N LEU A 102 33.82 -4.69 4.46
CA LEU A 102 32.73 -5.60 4.08
C LEU A 102 33.03 -6.35 2.77
N LYS A 103 33.70 -5.71 1.81
CA LYS A 103 34.15 -6.36 0.57
C LYS A 103 35.23 -7.40 0.84
N GLY A 104 36.24 -7.05 1.64
CA GLY A 104 37.29 -8.00 2.04
C GLY A 104 36.76 -9.21 2.80
N GLN A 105 35.74 -9.05 3.65
CA GLN A 105 35.09 -10.18 4.32
C GLN A 105 34.22 -11.05 3.38
N ALA A 106 33.76 -10.52 2.26
CA ALA A 106 33.00 -11.28 1.27
C ALA A 106 33.91 -12.13 0.36
N ASP A 107 35.15 -11.67 0.12
CA ASP A 107 36.16 -12.38 -0.68
C ASP A 107 36.90 -13.48 0.11
N ASP A 108 36.79 -13.49 1.45
CA ASP A 108 37.38 -14.48 2.37
C ASP A 108 36.41 -15.65 2.75
N LEU A 109 35.25 -15.75 2.09
CA LEU A 109 34.37 -16.92 2.21
C LEU A 109 34.78 -18.00 1.18
N PRO A 110 35.11 -19.23 1.61
CA PRO A 110 35.53 -20.32 0.72
C PRO A 110 34.42 -20.84 -0.20
#